data_AF-A0A1G2PW96-F1
#
_entry.id   AF-A0A1G2PW96-F1
#
_cell.length_a   1.000
_cell.length_b   1.000
_cell.length_c   1.000
_cell.angle_alpha   90.00
_cell.angle_beta   90.00
_cell.angle_gamma   90.00
#
_symmetry.space_group_name_H-M   'P 1'
#
loop_
_entity.id
_entity.type
_entity.pdbx_description
1 polymer ?
#
loop_
_entity_poly.entity_id
_entity_poly.type
_entity_poly.pdbx_seq_one_letter_code
_entity_poly.pdbx_strand_id
1 'polypeptide(L)'
;MILSVHFLFGAAVGGALNNPTLGLPIALASHYMLDSLPHREYSIDNVENISVVGWHKAVIDLFKVAFDFFAGLVVLILLLPNSASLPWLILFGFLACVPDGLSFLHFLTKKNNLLTKHLNFHKRIHIHQVKEETSWGLGIIFQVLTVISSVVFLAIL
;
A
#
# COMPACT_ATOMS: atom_id res chain seq x y z
N MET A 1 3.84 4.58 1.72
CA MET A 1 4.96 3.60 1.75
C MET A 1 4.88 2.82 0.45
N ILE A 2 5.89 2.00 0.12
CA ILE A 2 5.77 1.12 -1.06
C ILE A 2 4.63 0.09 -0.88
N LEU A 3 3.99 -0.33 -1.98
CA LEU A 3 2.76 -1.14 -1.96
C LEU A 3 2.94 -2.50 -1.32
N SER A 4 4.08 -3.16 -1.53
CA SER A 4 4.41 -4.44 -0.90
C SER A 4 4.37 -4.38 0.63
N VAL A 5 4.80 -3.27 1.23
CA VAL A 5 4.75 -3.06 2.68
C VAL A 5 3.30 -2.98 3.16
N HIS A 6 2.47 -2.18 2.48
CA HIS A 6 1.04 -2.09 2.79
C HIS A 6 0.34 -3.44 2.64
N PHE A 7 0.65 -4.18 1.58
CA PHE A 7 0.04 -5.48 1.30
C PHE A 7 0.34 -6.48 2.42
N LEU A 8 1.62 -6.64 2.77
CA LEU A 8 2.04 -7.59 3.81
C LEU A 8 1.52 -7.19 5.20
N PHE A 9 1.58 -5.90 5.52
CA PHE A 9 1.10 -5.41 6.81
C PHE A 9 -0.42 -5.55 6.94
N GLY A 10 -1.17 -5.19 5.90
CA GLY A 10 -2.62 -5.36 5.83
C GLY A 10 -3.04 -6.82 6.01
N ALA A 11 -2.35 -7.74 5.34
CA ALA A 11 -2.54 -9.18 5.51
C ALA A 11 -2.30 -9.60 6.98
N ALA A 12 -1.21 -9.14 7.59
CA ALA A 12 -0.85 -9.45 8.97
C ALA A 12 -1.90 -8.95 9.98
N VAL A 13 -2.24 -7.65 9.96
CA VAL A 13 -3.17 -7.07 10.94
C VAL A 13 -4.62 -7.49 10.72
N GLY A 14 -5.04 -7.68 9.46
CA GLY A 14 -6.36 -8.19 9.15
C GLY A 14 -6.51 -9.66 9.58
N GLY A 15 -5.47 -10.47 9.33
CA GLY A 15 -5.40 -11.87 9.75
C GLY A 15 -5.42 -12.05 11.27
N ALA A 16 -4.84 -11.11 12.02
CA ALA A 16 -4.79 -11.14 13.49
C ALA A 16 -6.16 -11.25 14.17
N LEU A 17 -7.21 -10.75 13.51
CA LEU A 17 -8.49 -10.51 14.17
C LEU A 17 -9.45 -11.70 14.17
N ASN A 18 -9.11 -12.84 13.55
CA ASN A 18 -9.93 -14.07 13.45
C ASN A 18 -11.41 -13.83 13.09
N ASN A 19 -11.73 -12.66 12.54
CA ASN A 19 -13.06 -12.18 12.25
C ASN A 19 -12.98 -11.24 11.05
N PRO A 20 -13.41 -11.67 9.85
CA PRO A 20 -13.35 -10.86 8.64
C PRO A 20 -14.08 -9.52 8.78
N THR A 21 -15.17 -9.44 9.54
CA THR A 21 -15.93 -8.18 9.69
C THR A 21 -15.12 -7.07 10.36
N LEU A 22 -14.19 -7.42 11.26
CA LEU A 22 -13.24 -6.50 11.86
C LEU A 22 -11.92 -6.43 11.06
N GLY A 23 -11.49 -7.54 10.46
CA GLY A 23 -10.27 -7.63 9.66
C GLY A 23 -10.27 -6.70 8.45
N LEU A 24 -11.39 -6.63 7.70
CA LEU A 24 -11.50 -5.78 6.51
C LEU A 24 -11.30 -4.28 6.80
N PRO A 25 -12.05 -3.64 7.73
CA PRO A 25 -11.85 -2.22 8.02
C PRO A 25 -10.49 -1.93 8.65
N ILE A 26 -9.93 -2.85 9.45
CA ILE A 26 -8.61 -2.68 10.06
C ILE A 26 -7.50 -2.78 9.02
N ALA A 27 -7.59 -3.72 8.08
CA ALA A 27 -6.64 -3.81 6.97
C ALA A 27 -6.65 -2.53 6.12
N LEU A 28 -7.84 -1.99 5.80
CA LEU A 28 -7.95 -0.70 5.11
C LEU A 28 -7.36 0.46 5.92
N ALA A 29 -7.67 0.55 7.22
CA ALA A 29 -7.18 1.61 8.09
C ALA A 29 -5.66 1.56 8.29
N SER A 30 -5.07 0.36 8.23
CA SER A 30 -3.63 0.15 8.37
C SER A 30 -2.80 0.89 7.33
N HIS A 31 -3.37 1.13 6.15
CA HIS A 31 -2.74 1.93 5.10
C HIS A 31 -2.37 3.34 5.60
N TYR A 32 -3.37 4.08 6.09
CA TYR A 32 -3.18 5.45 6.58
C TYR A 32 -2.28 5.49 7.82
N MET A 33 -2.32 4.45 8.67
CA MET A 33 -1.39 4.34 9.78
C MET A 33 0.05 4.27 9.28
N LEU A 34 0.34 3.39 8.32
CA LEU A 34 1.69 3.25 7.76
C LEU A 34 2.16 4.52 7.03
N ASP A 35 1.26 5.22 6.35
CA ASP A 35 1.61 6.46 5.65
C ASP A 35 1.86 7.65 6.57
N SER A 36 1.43 7.55 7.83
CA SER A 36 1.82 8.52 8.85
C SER A 36 3.24 8.29 9.39
N LEU A 37 3.83 7.11 9.16
CA LEU A 37 5.17 6.77 9.64
C LEU A 37 6.25 7.18 8.64
N PRO A 38 7.48 7.52 9.10
CA PRO A 38 8.57 7.90 8.21
C PRO A 38 8.84 6.85 7.12
N HIS A 39 8.78 7.25 5.85
CA HIS A 39 9.05 6.36 4.73
C HIS A 39 9.58 7.09 3.49
N ARG A 40 10.06 6.31 2.52
CA ARG A 40 10.51 6.76 1.20
C ARG A 40 10.04 5.80 0.12
N GLU A 41 9.68 6.36 -1.02
CA GLU A 41 9.17 5.62 -2.17
C GLU A 41 9.81 6.14 -3.46
N TYR A 42 9.67 5.37 -4.53
CA TYR A 42 10.08 5.78 -5.87
C TYR A 42 9.08 6.78 -6.47
N SER A 43 9.56 7.69 -7.32
CA SER A 43 8.68 8.63 -8.03
C SER A 43 7.78 7.91 -9.04
N ILE A 44 6.54 8.41 -9.12
CA ILE A 44 5.49 8.03 -10.07
C ILE A 44 4.94 9.26 -10.82
N ASP A 45 5.76 10.30 -11.02
CA ASP A 45 5.33 11.60 -11.55
C ASP A 45 4.60 11.52 -12.88
N ASN A 46 4.95 10.54 -13.74
CA ASN A 46 4.26 10.37 -15.04
C ASN A 46 2.83 9.83 -14.86
N VAL A 47 2.60 9.01 -13.82
CA VAL A 47 1.26 8.52 -13.48
C VAL A 47 0.41 9.62 -12.88
N GLU A 48 0.96 10.44 -11.97
CA GLU A 48 0.22 11.58 -11.39
C GLU A 48 -0.22 12.58 -12.48
N ASN A 49 0.62 12.74 -13.50
CA ASN A 49 0.41 13.66 -14.61
C ASN A 49 -0.06 12.96 -15.90
N ILE A 50 -0.60 11.74 -15.82
CA ILE A 50 -0.93 10.91 -16.99
C ILE A 50 -1.88 11.58 -17.99
N SER A 51 -2.79 12.43 -17.50
CA SER A 51 -3.70 13.20 -18.36
C SER A 51 -2.99 14.25 -19.22
N VAL A 52 -1.76 14.64 -18.87
CA VAL A 52 -0.94 15.66 -19.53
C VAL A 52 0.15 15.00 -20.37
N VAL A 53 0.87 14.04 -19.79
CA VAL A 53 2.03 13.40 -20.44
C VAL A 53 1.66 12.21 -21.33
N GLY A 54 0.45 11.66 -21.14
CA GLY A 54 -0.07 10.52 -21.89
C GLY A 54 0.44 9.15 -21.38
N TRP A 55 -0.31 8.10 -21.73
CA TRP A 55 -0.07 6.73 -21.24
C TRP A 55 1.33 6.18 -21.53
N HIS A 56 1.89 6.49 -22.71
CA HIS A 56 3.19 5.98 -23.14
C HIS A 56 4.34 6.31 -22.17
N LYS A 57 4.30 7.48 -21.51
CA LYS A 57 5.29 7.86 -20.49
C LYS A 57 5.00 7.25 -19.12
N ALA A 58 3.74 6.98 -18.82
CA ALA A 58 3.32 6.39 -17.55
C ALA A 58 3.59 4.88 -17.46
N VAL A 59 3.87 4.18 -18.57
CA VAL A 59 4.06 2.72 -18.59
C VAL A 59 5.13 2.24 -17.61
N ILE A 60 6.26 2.93 -17.53
CA ILE A 60 7.37 2.54 -16.64
C ILE A 60 6.94 2.66 -15.17
N ASP A 61 6.27 3.74 -14.80
CA ASP A 61 5.81 3.96 -13.43
C ASP A 61 4.70 2.97 -13.06
N LEU A 62 3.77 2.69 -13.99
CA LEU A 62 2.77 1.63 -13.82
C LEU A 62 3.41 0.27 -13.61
N PHE A 63 4.48 -0.05 -14.33
CA PHE A 63 5.20 -1.30 -14.16
C PHE A 63 5.87 -1.40 -12.79
N LYS A 64 6.49 -0.31 -12.28
CA LYS A 64 7.04 -0.28 -10.91
C LYS A 64 5.97 -0.55 -9.87
N VAL A 65 4.83 0.14 -9.97
CA VAL A 65 3.68 0.01 -9.05
C VAL A 65 3.11 -1.41 -9.09
N ALA A 66 2.92 -1.97 -10.30
CA ALA A 66 2.43 -3.33 -10.47
C ALA A 66 3.43 -4.35 -9.89
N PHE A 67 4.72 -4.21 -10.19
CA PHE A 67 5.76 -5.09 -9.68
C PHE A 67 5.82 -5.08 -8.16
N ASP A 68 5.74 -3.90 -7.54
CA ASP A 68 5.73 -3.72 -6.09
C ASP A 68 4.50 -4.38 -5.43
N PHE A 69 3.30 -4.17 -5.97
CA PHE A 69 2.10 -4.87 -5.52
C PHE A 69 2.25 -6.40 -5.62
N PHE A 70 2.69 -6.90 -6.78
CA PHE A 70 2.85 -8.34 -6.99
C PHE A 70 3.99 -8.94 -6.16
N ALA A 71 5.04 -8.17 -5.84
CA ALA A 71 6.09 -8.62 -4.94
C ALA A 71 5.53 -8.94 -3.55
N GLY A 72 4.68 -8.08 -2.99
CA GLY A 72 3.99 -8.34 -1.72
C GLY A 72 3.09 -9.58 -1.78
N LEU A 73 2.30 -9.73 -2.86
CA LEU A 73 1.45 -10.89 -3.08
C LEU A 73 2.24 -12.19 -3.18
N VAL A 74 3.32 -12.20 -3.97
CA VAL A 74 4.19 -13.38 -4.14
C VAL A 74 4.84 -13.77 -2.83
N VAL A 75 5.36 -12.81 -2.05
CA VAL A 75 5.92 -13.08 -0.72
C VAL A 75 4.88 -13.74 0.19
N LEU A 76 3.64 -13.23 0.22
CA LEU A 76 2.58 -13.83 1.03
C LEU A 76 2.26 -15.28 0.62
N ILE A 77 2.14 -15.53 -0.69
CA ILE A 77 1.85 -16.88 -1.23
C ILE A 77 2.99 -17.85 -0.90
N LEU A 78 4.24 -17.42 -1.03
CA LEU A 78 5.41 -18.25 -0.72
C LEU A 78 5.54 -18.53 0.78
N LEU A 79 5.11 -17.60 1.64
CA LEU A 79 5.15 -17.76 3.08
C LEU A 79 4.08 -18.75 3.57
N LEU A 80 2.89 -18.76 2.95
CA LEU A 80 1.72 -19.51 3.41
C LEU A 80 1.06 -20.34 2.28
N PRO A 81 1.79 -21.16 1.52
CA PRO A 81 1.30 -21.74 0.26
C PRO A 81 0.12 -22.71 0.44
N ASN A 82 -0.02 -23.32 1.61
CA ASN A 82 -1.07 -24.30 1.92
C ASN A 82 -2.04 -23.82 3.01
N SER A 83 -2.00 -22.54 3.39
CA SER A 83 -2.86 -22.04 4.46
C SER A 83 -4.31 -21.90 3.99
N ALA A 84 -5.25 -22.45 4.76
CA ALA A 84 -6.68 -22.26 4.53
C ALA A 84 -7.11 -20.78 4.69
N SER A 85 -6.34 -19.97 5.41
CA SER A 85 -6.61 -18.53 5.59
C SER A 85 -6.07 -17.67 4.45
N LEU A 86 -5.26 -18.22 3.52
CA LEU A 86 -4.59 -17.46 2.46
C LEU A 86 -5.53 -16.55 1.64
N PRO A 87 -6.73 -16.99 1.20
CA PRO A 87 -7.65 -16.11 0.47
C PRO A 87 -8.08 -14.87 1.27
N TRP A 88 -8.29 -15.03 2.58
CA TRP A 88 -8.62 -13.91 3.46
C TRP A 88 -7.41 -12.98 3.65
N LEU A 89 -6.22 -13.53 3.82
CA LEU A 89 -4.99 -12.75 3.96
C LEU A 89 -4.69 -11.93 2.69
N ILE A 90 -4.90 -12.52 1.50
CA ILE A 90 -4.80 -11.80 0.21
C ILE A 90 -5.81 -10.67 0.15
N LEU A 91 -7.07 -10.91 0.57
CA LEU A 91 -8.10 -9.88 0.56
C LEU A 91 -7.75 -8.72 1.51
N PHE A 92 -7.25 -9.01 2.72
CA PHE A 92 -6.79 -7.98 3.65
C PHE A 92 -5.62 -7.18 3.09
N GLY A 93 -4.61 -7.86 2.53
CA GLY A 93 -3.47 -7.19 1.88
C GLY A 93 -3.91 -6.31 0.71
N PHE A 94 -4.81 -6.81 -0.14
CA PHE A 94 -5.39 -6.04 -1.24
C PHE A 94 -6.14 -4.80 -0.73
N LEU A 95 -6.96 -4.93 0.32
CA LEU A 95 -7.68 -3.80 0.91
C LEU A 95 -6.74 -2.71 1.44
N ALA A 96 -5.59 -3.08 1.99
CA ALA A 96 -4.59 -2.10 2.43
C ALA A 96 -3.95 -1.32 1.25
N CYS A 97 -4.05 -1.81 0.01
CA CYS A 97 -3.60 -1.11 -1.19
C CYS A 97 -4.70 -0.27 -1.86
N VAL A 98 -5.96 -0.42 -1.46
CA VAL A 98 -7.10 0.27 -2.09
C VAL A 98 -6.98 1.80 -2.07
N PRO A 99 -6.53 2.46 -0.99
CA PRO A 99 -6.43 3.92 -0.99
C PRO A 99 -5.47 4.46 -2.06
N ASP A 100 -4.34 3.80 -2.32
CA ASP A 100 -3.47 4.14 -3.45
C ASP A 100 -4.18 3.93 -4.79
N GLY A 101 -4.92 2.83 -4.94
CA GLY A 101 -5.75 2.58 -6.11
C GLY A 101 -6.80 3.67 -6.37
N LEU A 102 -7.43 4.20 -5.31
CA LEU A 102 -8.37 5.33 -5.41
C LEU A 102 -7.66 6.63 -5.82
N SER A 103 -6.43 6.84 -5.35
CA SER A 103 -5.58 7.97 -5.77
C SER A 103 -5.19 7.85 -7.24
N PHE A 104 -4.85 6.64 -7.71
CA PHE A 104 -4.60 6.36 -9.12
C PHE A 104 -5.84 6.64 -10.00
N LEU A 105 -7.03 6.18 -9.58
CA LEU A 105 -8.28 6.48 -10.29
C LEU A 105 -8.57 7.98 -10.37
N HIS A 106 -8.17 8.76 -9.37
CA HIS A 106 -8.25 10.22 -9.43
C HIS A 106 -7.38 10.76 -10.57
N PHE A 107 -6.14 10.30 -10.70
CA PHE A 107 -5.22 10.75 -11.76
C PHE A 107 -5.73 10.45 -13.17
N LEU A 108 -6.46 9.35 -13.34
CA LEU A 108 -7.10 8.98 -14.61
C LEU A 108 -8.30 9.84 -14.97
N THR A 109 -9.16 10.14 -13.99
CA THR A 109 -10.48 10.73 -14.27
C THR A 109 -10.53 12.24 -14.04
N LYS A 110 -9.76 12.78 -13.09
CA LYS A 110 -9.63 14.19 -12.64
C LYS A 110 -10.93 14.97 -12.37
N LYS A 111 -12.10 14.39 -12.62
CA LYS A 111 -13.43 15.05 -12.60
C LYS A 111 -14.33 14.56 -11.47
N ASN A 112 -13.89 13.58 -10.68
CA ASN A 112 -14.71 13.00 -9.61
C ASN A 112 -14.44 13.67 -8.26
N ASN A 113 -15.47 14.32 -7.70
CA ASN A 113 -15.39 14.99 -6.41
C ASN A 113 -15.08 14.05 -5.24
N LEU A 114 -15.56 12.80 -5.25
CA LEU A 114 -15.27 11.82 -4.19
C LEU A 114 -13.79 11.42 -4.23
N LEU A 115 -13.25 11.13 -5.42
CA LEU A 115 -11.84 10.79 -5.58
C LEU A 115 -10.92 11.97 -5.21
N THR A 116 -11.36 13.20 -5.50
CA THR A 116 -10.64 14.41 -5.09
C THR A 116 -10.63 14.57 -3.56
N LYS A 117 -11.78 14.35 -2.90
CA LYS A 117 -11.87 14.35 -1.43
C LYS A 117 -10.98 13.26 -0.81
N HIS A 118 -11.00 12.05 -1.36
CA HIS A 118 -10.13 10.95 -0.96
C HIS A 118 -8.66 11.35 -1.10
N LEU A 119 -8.22 11.83 -2.27
CA LEU A 119 -6.83 12.23 -2.50
C LEU A 119 -6.39 13.33 -1.52
N ASN A 120 -7.25 14.31 -1.25
CA ASN A 120 -6.96 15.37 -0.28
C ASN A 120 -6.84 14.83 1.15
N PHE A 121 -7.70 13.89 1.54
CA PHE A 121 -7.57 13.21 2.84
C PHE A 121 -6.28 12.41 2.91
N HIS A 122 -5.99 11.61 1.89
CA HIS A 122 -4.78 10.80 1.80
C HIS A 122 -3.51 11.66 1.90
N LYS A 123 -3.45 12.78 1.17
CA LYS A 123 -2.34 13.75 1.26
C LYS A 123 -2.22 14.39 2.65
N ARG A 124 -3.31 14.61 3.39
CA ARG A 124 -3.25 15.12 4.77
C ARG A 124 -2.62 14.15 5.75
N ILE A 125 -2.82 12.84 5.55
CA ILE A 125 -2.12 11.83 6.33
C ILE A 125 -0.63 11.91 6.04
N HIS A 126 -0.25 12.00 4.76
CA HIS A 126 1.14 12.23 4.37
C HIS A 126 1.72 13.58 4.85
N ILE A 127 0.95 14.64 5.09
CA ILE A 127 1.51 15.89 5.65
C ILE A 127 2.15 15.66 7.03
N HIS A 128 1.67 14.66 7.79
CA HIS A 128 2.31 14.25 9.05
C HIS A 128 3.67 13.56 8.81
N GLN A 129 3.96 13.21 7.55
CA GLN A 129 5.17 12.56 7.08
C GLN A 129 5.77 13.35 5.91
N VAL A 130 6.65 14.30 6.18
CA VAL A 130 7.27 15.08 5.11
C VAL A 130 8.22 14.18 4.31
N LYS A 131 7.73 13.64 3.17
CA LYS A 131 8.46 12.71 2.28
C LYS A 131 9.83 13.24 1.88
N GLU A 132 9.94 14.55 1.65
CA GLU A 132 11.20 15.18 1.23
C GLU A 132 12.21 15.36 2.37
N GLU A 133 11.76 15.52 3.61
CA GLU A 133 12.62 15.69 4.79
C GLU A 133 13.06 14.36 5.42
N THR A 134 12.30 13.28 5.18
CA THR A 134 12.67 11.96 5.68
C THR A 134 13.92 11.46 4.96
N SER A 135 15.00 11.17 5.68
CA SER A 135 16.20 10.61 5.06
C SER A 135 15.93 9.21 4.50
N TRP A 136 16.60 8.86 3.39
CA TRP A 136 16.47 7.51 2.80
C TRP A 136 16.77 6.39 3.79
N GLY A 137 17.78 6.57 4.63
CA GLY A 137 18.13 5.61 5.68
C GLY A 137 16.98 5.36 6.65
N LEU A 138 16.39 6.42 7.22
CA LEU A 138 15.28 6.29 8.16
C LEU A 138 14.05 5.66 7.49
N GLY A 139 13.68 6.14 6.30
CA GLY A 139 12.51 5.62 5.58
C GLY A 139 12.65 4.14 5.24
N ILE A 140 13.83 3.70 4.78
CA ILE A 140 14.09 2.29 4.48
C ILE A 140 14.07 1.45 5.77
N ILE A 141 14.67 1.92 6.86
CA ILE A 141 14.66 1.20 8.15
C ILE A 141 13.23 0.93 8.61
N PHE A 142 12.36 1.94 8.62
CA PHE A 142 10.96 1.76 9.01
C PHE A 142 10.24 0.75 8.11
N GLN A 143 10.40 0.84 6.79
CA GLN A 143 9.78 -0.11 5.86
C GLN A 143 10.29 -1.55 6.07
N VAL A 144 11.60 -1.75 6.26
CA VAL A 144 12.20 -3.06 6.53
C VAL A 144 11.67 -3.64 7.85
N LEU A 145 11.62 -2.84 8.91
CA LEU A 145 11.06 -3.28 10.20
C LEU A 145 9.58 -3.65 10.07
N THR A 146 8.79 -2.87 9.33
CA THR A 146 7.39 -3.19 9.04
C THR A 146 7.25 -4.51 8.30
N VAL A 147 8.07 -4.75 7.26
CA VAL A 147 8.05 -6.03 6.52
C VAL A 147 8.45 -7.20 7.41
N ILE A 148 9.54 -7.09 8.17
CA ILE A 148 10.00 -8.16 9.08
C ILE A 148 8.91 -8.46 10.11
N SER A 149 8.35 -7.44 10.75
CA SER A 149 7.28 -7.63 11.74
C SER A 149 6.05 -8.30 11.14
N SER A 150 5.65 -7.90 9.92
CA SER A 150 4.53 -8.51 9.20
C SER A 150 4.79 -9.98 8.87
N VAL A 151 5.97 -10.30 8.34
CA VAL A 151 6.35 -11.67 7.97
C VAL A 151 6.44 -12.56 9.20
N VAL A 152 7.08 -12.10 10.28
CA VAL A 152 7.17 -12.85 11.54
C VAL A 152 5.78 -13.12 12.10
N PHE A 153 4.90 -12.11 12.09
CA PHE A 153 3.53 -12.26 12.58
C PHE A 153 2.70 -13.22 11.73
N LEU A 154 2.79 -13.12 10.40
CA LEU A 154 2.12 -14.04 9.48
C LEU A 154 2.62 -15.49 9.61
N ALA A 155 3.89 -15.70 9.96
CA ALA A 155 4.48 -17.03 10.13
C ALA A 155 4.02 -17.75 11.40
N ILE A 156 3.44 -17.03 12.37
CA ILE A 156 2.94 -17.59 13.64
C ILE A 156 1.40 -17.63 13.72
N LEU A 157 0.72 -17.21 12.65
CA LEU A 157 -0.74 -17.10 12.54
C LEU A 157 -1.35 -18.42 12.06
#